data_AF-M2YRV6-F1
#
_entry.id   AF-M2YRV6-F1
#
_cell.length_a   1.000
_cell.length_b   1.000
_cell.length_c   1.000
_cell.angle_alpha   90.00
_cell.angle_beta   90.00
_cell.angle_gamma   90.00
#
_symmetry.space_group_name_H-M   'P 1'
#
loop_
_entity.id
_entity.type
_entity.pdbx_description
1 polymer ?
#
loop_
_entity_poly.entity_id
_entity_poly.type
_entity_poly.pdbx_seq_one_letter_code
_entity_poly.pdbx_strand_id
1 'polypeptide(L)'
;MSDSTAGSINAEELQQKCARCSKTGGPLKKCAKCRSILYCDRECQTLHWKMHKKECSRLASSNTAATRTAGGSKNTAGGFTSIANNTFLNNRPEKEVYKLLVDIVRMRQEDTYTFEGDTMSGTIYNGESSSEPAFRDMIRRAKNKAGFLPPWWTDSKLEECVRLNKQALQCAQEKSDIQESWGDNTMPMKLRMLGEKIYGNTPGTMPGQGDRMLELQMMLERGGSGMMSSHLELR
;
A
#
# COMPACT_ATOMS: atom_id res chain seq x y z
N MET A 1 11.06 67.25 20.06
CA MET A 1 9.82 66.62 19.58
C MET A 1 10.20 65.24 19.10
N SER A 2 9.76 64.25 19.87
CA SER A 2 9.90 62.81 19.67
C SER A 2 8.96 62.32 18.57
N ASP A 3 9.47 61.53 17.63
CA ASP A 3 8.71 60.46 16.96
C ASP A 3 9.72 59.44 16.38
N SER A 4 9.89 58.27 17.02
CA SER A 4 9.10 57.03 16.89
C SER A 4 9.31 56.30 15.56
N THR A 5 10.21 55.31 15.63
CA THR A 5 10.14 53.95 15.05
C THR A 5 9.03 53.62 14.06
N ALA A 6 9.39 52.95 12.96
CA ALA A 6 9.09 51.52 12.79
C ALA A 6 9.65 50.99 11.46
N GLY A 7 10.59 50.04 11.56
CA GLY A 7 11.05 49.24 10.44
C GLY A 7 9.91 48.40 9.88
N SER A 8 9.75 48.43 8.56
CA SER A 8 8.83 47.57 7.83
C SER A 8 9.30 46.12 7.93
N ILE A 9 8.65 45.35 8.80
CA ILE A 9 8.76 43.89 8.81
C ILE A 9 7.86 43.33 7.70
N ASN A 10 8.47 42.58 6.78
CA ASN A 10 7.78 41.90 5.69
C ASN A 10 6.79 40.87 6.24
N ALA A 11 5.55 40.90 5.75
CA ALA A 11 4.44 40.01 6.14
C ALA A 11 4.54 38.59 5.53
N GLU A 12 5.76 38.08 5.30
CA GLU A 12 5.99 36.77 4.64
C GLU A 12 6.73 35.75 5.51
N GLU A 13 6.77 35.94 6.83
CA GLU A 13 7.17 34.89 7.77
C GLU A 13 5.93 34.08 8.23
N LEU A 14 5.29 33.40 7.27
CA LEU A 14 4.41 32.28 7.59
C LEU A 14 5.29 31.17 8.16
N GLN A 15 5.49 31.22 9.48
CA GLN A 15 6.41 30.39 10.21
C GLN A 15 6.08 28.91 9.95
N GLN A 16 6.83 28.32 9.02
CA GLN A 16 6.71 26.92 8.69
C GLN A 16 6.91 26.13 9.98
N LYS A 17 5.94 25.28 10.32
CA LYS A 17 5.91 24.54 11.58
C LYS A 17 5.90 23.05 11.35
N CYS A 18 6.48 22.32 12.28
CA CYS A 18 6.33 20.87 12.30
C CYS A 18 4.86 20.50 12.51
N ALA A 19 4.30 19.68 11.62
CA ALA A 19 2.91 19.28 11.69
C ALA A 19 2.58 18.35 12.88
N ARG A 20 3.59 17.83 13.60
CA ARG A 20 3.40 17.02 14.80
C ARG A 20 3.54 17.80 16.10
N CYS A 21 4.68 18.46 16.29
CA CYS A 21 5.04 19.08 17.56
C CYS A 21 4.93 20.61 17.53
N SER A 22 4.46 21.19 16.41
CA SER A 22 4.26 22.63 16.22
C SER A 22 5.51 23.51 16.40
N LYS A 23 6.70 22.90 16.56
CA LYS A 23 7.97 23.64 16.61
C LYS A 23 8.19 24.43 15.33
N THR A 24 8.64 25.66 15.49
CA THR A 24 8.97 26.62 14.43
C THR A 24 10.44 27.01 14.48
N GLY A 25 10.97 27.63 13.42
CA GLY A 25 12.32 28.21 13.40
C GLY A 25 13.49 27.21 13.27
N GLY A 26 13.21 25.90 13.22
CA GLY A 26 14.22 24.84 12.97
C GLY A 26 14.21 24.31 11.54
N PRO A 27 15.22 23.51 11.13
CA PRO A 27 15.22 22.86 9.82
C PRO A 27 14.05 21.88 9.71
N LEU A 28 13.18 22.11 8.73
CA LEU A 28 12.02 21.26 8.47
C LEU A 28 12.21 20.48 7.17
N LYS A 29 11.85 19.19 7.22
CA LYS A 29 11.84 18.28 6.08
C LYS A 29 10.42 18.14 5.54
N LYS A 30 10.29 18.28 4.23
CA LYS A 30 9.03 17.99 3.51
C LYS A 30 8.76 16.49 3.50
N CYS A 31 7.50 16.13 3.68
CA CYS A 31 7.03 14.77 3.43
C CYS A 31 7.43 14.34 2.00
N ALA A 32 8.10 13.20 1.85
CA ALA A 32 8.63 12.76 0.56
C ALA A 32 7.54 12.55 -0.52
N LYS A 33 6.33 12.13 -0.12
CA LYS A 33 5.20 11.85 -1.03
C LYS A 33 4.50 13.15 -1.45
N CYS A 34 3.89 13.87 -0.51
CA CYS A 34 3.06 15.03 -0.86
C CYS A 34 3.82 16.35 -1.01
N ARG A 35 5.05 16.44 -0.45
CA ARG A 35 5.87 17.65 -0.35
C ARG A 35 5.20 18.87 0.30
N SER A 36 4.01 18.68 0.86
CA SER A 36 3.12 19.74 1.33
C SER A 36 3.13 19.90 2.86
N ILE A 37 3.49 18.85 3.59
CA ILE A 37 3.57 18.85 5.06
C ILE A 37 5.03 18.76 5.51
N LEU A 38 5.34 19.47 6.60
CA LEU A 38 6.69 19.64 7.14
C LEU A 38 6.86 18.99 8.52
N TYR A 39 8.06 18.47 8.77
CA TYR A 39 8.44 17.82 10.03
C TYR A 39 9.86 18.17 10.44
N CYS A 40 10.14 18.25 11.75
CA CYS A 40 11.52 18.38 12.23
C CYS A 40 12.38 17.19 11.80
N ASP A 41 11.80 15.99 11.93
CA ASP A 41 12.49 14.72 11.81
C ASP A 41 11.51 13.60 11.43
N ARG A 42 12.08 12.39 11.28
CA ARG A 42 11.34 11.19 10.95
C ARG A 42 10.38 10.76 12.07
N GLU A 43 10.73 10.98 13.33
CA GLU A 43 9.90 10.61 14.47
C GLU A 43 8.58 11.39 14.46
N CYS A 44 8.66 12.72 14.27
CA CYS A 44 7.50 13.58 14.11
C CYS A 44 6.63 13.17 12.92
N GLN A 45 7.25 12.77 11.80
CA GLN A 45 6.53 12.28 10.63
C GLN A 45 5.76 10.98 10.96
N THR A 46 6.42 10.01 11.59
CA THR A 46 5.82 8.72 11.97
C THR A 46 4.67 8.90 12.95
N LEU A 47 4.86 9.71 14.00
CA LEU A 47 3.82 9.98 14.99
C LEU A 47 2.60 10.70 14.39
N HIS A 48 2.81 11.56 13.38
CA HIS A 48 1.72 12.23 12.67
C HIS A 48 1.10 11.36 11.56
N TRP A 49 1.74 10.27 11.16
CA TRP A 49 1.38 9.50 9.96
C TRP A 49 -0.08 9.06 9.95
N LYS A 50 -0.61 8.54 11.07
CA LYS A 50 -2.02 8.10 11.16
C LYS A 50 -3.03 9.18 10.76
N MET A 51 -2.74 10.45 11.05
CA MET A 51 -3.58 11.59 10.66
C MET A 51 -3.21 12.10 9.26
N HIS A 52 -1.92 12.23 8.98
CA HIS A 52 -1.43 12.77 7.71
C HIS A 52 -1.74 11.87 6.51
N LYS A 53 -1.75 10.54 6.67
CA LYS A 53 -1.70 9.59 5.56
C LYS A 53 -2.82 9.83 4.53
N LYS A 54 -4.08 9.91 4.97
CA LYS A 54 -5.25 10.11 4.11
C LYS A 54 -5.14 11.38 3.27
N GLU A 55 -4.58 12.41 3.89
CA GLU A 55 -4.38 13.72 3.30
C GLU A 55 -3.13 13.77 2.41
N CYS A 56 -2.14 12.92 2.68
CA CYS A 56 -0.88 12.86 1.95
C CYS A 56 -1.11 12.48 0.48
N SER A 57 -1.94 11.49 0.18
CA SER A 57 -2.27 11.11 -1.21
C SER A 57 -3.01 12.22 -1.95
N ARG A 58 -3.95 12.90 -1.29
CA ARG A 58 -4.69 14.03 -1.85
C ARG A 58 -3.77 15.21 -2.18
N LEU A 59 -2.86 15.55 -1.27
CA LEU A 59 -1.86 16.61 -1.45
C LEU A 59 -0.79 16.26 -2.49
N ALA A 60 -0.43 14.98 -2.63
CA ALA A 60 0.47 14.54 -3.69
C ALA A 60 -0.13 14.71 -5.09
N SER A 61 -1.45 14.46 -5.22
CA SER A 61 -2.16 14.52 -6.49
C SER A 61 -2.45 15.93 -6.98
N SER A 62 -2.56 16.90 -6.05
CA SER A 62 -2.75 18.32 -6.38
C SER A 62 -1.48 18.98 -6.92
N ASN A 63 -0.30 18.38 -6.69
CA ASN A 63 0.98 18.83 -7.25
C ASN A 63 1.30 18.22 -8.63
N THR A 64 0.44 17.35 -9.18
CA THR A 64 0.71 16.59 -10.42
C THR A 64 -0.44 16.63 -11.42
N ALA A 65 -1.25 17.69 -11.42
CA ALA A 65 -2.47 17.82 -12.26
C ALA A 65 -2.22 17.90 -13.79
N ALA A 66 -1.03 17.59 -14.28
CA ALA A 66 -0.70 17.57 -15.71
C ALA A 66 -0.16 16.19 -16.14
N THR A 67 -0.95 15.13 -15.97
CA THR A 67 -1.03 13.95 -16.87
C THR A 67 -1.91 12.88 -16.22
N ARG A 68 -3.19 12.81 -16.60
CA ARG A 68 -4.03 11.63 -16.36
C ARG A 68 -4.73 11.26 -17.66
N THR A 69 -4.11 10.39 -18.45
CA THR A 69 -4.83 9.66 -19.49
C THR A 69 -5.56 8.49 -18.83
N ALA A 70 -6.89 8.53 -18.97
CA ALA A 70 -7.80 7.49 -18.54
C ALA A 70 -7.56 6.21 -19.35
N GLY A 71 -7.40 5.09 -18.64
CA GLY A 71 -7.33 3.74 -19.20
C GLY A 71 -8.01 2.77 -18.24
N GLY A 72 -9.32 2.94 -18.04
CA GLY A 72 -10.13 2.01 -17.28
C GLY A 72 -10.31 0.72 -18.07
N SER A 73 -9.54 -0.31 -17.71
CA SER A 73 -9.74 -1.65 -18.23
C SER A 73 -10.93 -2.30 -17.52
N LYS A 74 -11.99 -2.56 -18.27
CA LYS A 74 -13.16 -3.30 -17.83
C LYS A 74 -12.74 -4.72 -17.43
N ASN A 75 -13.12 -5.10 -16.20
CA ASN A 75 -13.39 -6.45 -15.71
C ASN A 75 -12.87 -7.61 -16.58
N THR A 76 -11.62 -8.02 -16.38
CA THR A 76 -11.11 -9.31 -16.87
C THR A 76 -10.37 -10.08 -15.77
N ALA A 77 -11.00 -11.19 -15.37
CA ALA A 77 -10.40 -12.50 -15.16
C ALA A 77 -9.41 -12.68 -14.00
N GLY A 78 -9.98 -12.83 -12.81
CA GLY A 78 -9.42 -13.61 -11.72
C GLY A 78 -10.23 -13.38 -10.46
N GLY A 79 -11.21 -14.25 -10.20
CA GLY A 79 -11.92 -14.26 -8.93
C GLY A 79 -11.13 -14.98 -7.84
N PHE A 80 -11.71 -15.08 -6.65
CA PHE A 80 -11.10 -15.73 -5.50
C PHE A 80 -10.74 -17.20 -5.77
N THR A 81 -11.52 -17.87 -6.63
CA THR A 81 -11.20 -19.24 -7.08
C THR A 81 -9.82 -19.34 -7.73
N SER A 82 -9.40 -18.34 -8.50
CA SER A 82 -8.06 -18.34 -9.12
C SER A 82 -6.93 -18.06 -8.13
N ILE A 83 -7.21 -17.40 -6.99
CA ILE A 83 -6.24 -17.25 -5.89
C ILE A 83 -6.04 -18.60 -5.21
N ALA A 84 -7.12 -19.34 -4.96
CA ALA A 84 -7.05 -20.67 -4.35
C ALA A 84 -6.20 -21.63 -5.18
N ASN A 85 -6.34 -21.58 -6.50
CA ASN A 85 -5.66 -22.46 -7.46
C ASN A 85 -4.25 -21.96 -7.88
N ASN A 86 -3.73 -20.89 -7.27
CA ASN A 86 -2.50 -20.21 -7.67
C ASN A 86 -2.45 -19.73 -9.14
N THR A 87 -3.58 -19.65 -9.85
CA THR A 87 -3.61 -19.25 -11.26
C THR A 87 -3.91 -17.75 -11.47
N PHE A 88 -4.09 -16.99 -10.38
CA PHE A 88 -4.49 -15.58 -10.42
C PHE A 88 -3.60 -14.69 -11.30
N LEU A 89 -2.31 -15.01 -11.46
CA LEU A 89 -1.36 -14.21 -12.25
C LEU A 89 -1.23 -14.66 -13.73
N ASN A 90 -1.68 -15.87 -14.10
CA ASN A 90 -1.26 -16.54 -15.34
C ASN A 90 -1.83 -15.92 -16.63
N ASN A 91 -3.00 -15.29 -16.57
CA ASN A 91 -3.71 -14.78 -17.75
C ASN A 91 -3.83 -13.25 -17.72
N ARG A 92 -2.80 -12.56 -17.25
CA ARG A 92 -2.76 -11.10 -17.12
C ARG A 92 -1.62 -10.50 -17.95
N PRO A 93 -1.77 -9.27 -18.45
CA PRO A 93 -0.67 -8.53 -19.06
C PRO A 93 0.54 -8.44 -18.11
N GLU A 94 1.76 -8.52 -18.63
CA GLU A 94 2.98 -8.54 -17.80
C GLU A 94 3.05 -7.36 -16.83
N LYS A 95 2.76 -6.15 -17.30
CA LYS A 95 2.76 -4.93 -16.47
C LYS A 95 1.73 -4.99 -15.34
N GLU A 96 0.61 -5.66 -15.56
CA GLU A 96 -0.41 -5.86 -14.53
C GLU A 96 0.08 -6.86 -13.48
N VAL A 97 0.74 -7.95 -13.91
CA VAL A 97 1.41 -8.90 -13.00
C VAL A 97 2.48 -8.20 -12.17
N TYR A 98 3.30 -7.35 -12.77
CA TYR A 98 4.28 -6.53 -12.04
C TYR A 98 3.63 -5.68 -10.97
N LYS A 99 2.56 -4.95 -11.33
CA LYS A 99 1.80 -4.12 -10.39
C LYS A 99 1.22 -4.96 -9.26
N LEU A 100 0.64 -6.14 -9.54
CA LEU A 100 0.10 -7.04 -8.53
C LEU A 100 1.18 -7.48 -7.54
N LEU A 101 2.32 -7.96 -8.03
CA LEU A 101 3.42 -8.42 -7.18
C LEU A 101 3.95 -7.29 -6.28
N VAL A 102 4.11 -6.08 -6.84
CA VAL A 102 4.53 -4.91 -6.08
C VAL A 102 3.48 -4.51 -5.05
N ASP A 103 2.20 -4.57 -5.39
CA ASP A 103 1.13 -4.23 -4.45
C ASP A 103 0.94 -5.29 -3.36
N ILE A 104 1.34 -6.55 -3.56
CA ILE A 104 1.38 -7.56 -2.48
C ILE A 104 2.33 -7.11 -1.37
N VAL A 105 3.58 -6.74 -1.70
CA VAL A 105 4.55 -6.30 -0.68
C VAL A 105 4.14 -4.96 -0.05
N ARG A 106 3.57 -4.04 -0.85
CA ARG A 106 3.09 -2.74 -0.34
C ARG A 106 1.89 -2.90 0.59
N MET A 107 0.98 -3.83 0.29
CA MET A 107 -0.13 -4.13 1.19
C MET A 107 0.39 -4.82 2.46
N ARG A 108 1.32 -5.77 2.32
CA ARG A 108 1.90 -6.50 3.45
C ARG A 108 2.61 -5.59 4.45
N GLN A 109 3.46 -4.68 3.98
CA GLN A 109 4.17 -3.74 4.86
C GLN A 109 3.21 -2.79 5.59
N GLU A 110 2.14 -2.33 4.93
CA GLU A 110 1.15 -1.42 5.53
C GLU A 110 0.29 -2.16 6.57
N ASP A 111 -0.06 -3.42 6.30
CA ASP A 111 -0.83 -4.25 7.23
C ASP A 111 0.00 -4.62 8.48
N THR A 112 1.27 -5.02 8.34
CA THR A 112 2.18 -5.26 9.48
C THR A 112 2.29 -4.00 10.35
N TYR A 113 2.47 -2.83 9.73
CA TYR A 113 2.50 -1.57 10.48
C TYR A 113 1.17 -1.22 11.16
N THR A 114 0.05 -1.44 10.48
CA THR A 114 -1.27 -1.02 10.97
C THR A 114 -1.83 -1.95 12.03
N PHE A 115 -1.70 -3.27 11.83
CA PHE A 115 -2.36 -4.27 12.67
C PHE A 115 -1.44 -4.91 13.71
N GLU A 116 -0.14 -4.97 13.47
CA GLU A 116 0.82 -5.57 14.41
C GLU A 116 1.61 -4.49 15.17
N GLY A 117 1.62 -3.25 14.69
CA GLY A 117 2.41 -2.17 15.27
C GLY A 117 3.93 -2.34 15.07
N ASP A 118 4.32 -3.25 14.17
CA ASP A 118 5.71 -3.58 13.84
C ASP A 118 6.06 -3.09 12.42
N THR A 119 7.31 -3.28 11.99
CA THR A 119 7.76 -2.93 10.64
C THR A 119 8.34 -4.13 9.92
N MET A 120 8.02 -4.24 8.64
CA MET A 120 8.52 -5.34 7.80
C MET A 120 9.98 -5.07 7.39
N SER A 121 10.88 -6.01 7.67
CA SER A 121 12.28 -5.91 7.26
C SER A 121 12.45 -5.76 5.74
N GLY A 122 13.44 -4.96 5.32
CA GLY A 122 13.69 -4.69 3.90
C GLY A 122 12.70 -3.73 3.24
N THR A 123 11.94 -2.95 4.04
CA THR A 123 10.95 -1.97 3.55
C THR A 123 11.25 -0.54 3.99
N ILE A 124 10.65 0.43 3.29
CA ILE A 124 10.71 1.85 3.70
C ILE A 124 10.10 2.13 5.08
N TYR A 125 9.35 1.17 5.65
CA TYR A 125 8.78 1.27 6.98
C TYR A 125 9.83 0.89 8.03
N ASN A 126 10.79 0.01 7.69
CA ASN A 126 11.93 -0.36 8.53
C ASN A 126 13.21 0.41 8.15
N GLY A 127 13.09 1.67 7.71
CA GLY A 127 14.21 2.57 7.49
C GLY A 127 14.95 2.44 6.15
N GLU A 128 14.57 1.49 5.28
CA GLU A 128 15.19 1.36 3.96
C GLU A 128 14.83 2.53 3.03
N SER A 129 15.70 2.79 2.05
CA SER A 129 15.42 3.78 1.01
C SER A 129 14.37 3.31 -0.01
N SER A 130 14.12 1.99 -0.10
CA SER A 130 13.15 1.35 -0.96
C SER A 130 12.71 0.02 -0.36
N SER A 131 11.49 -0.42 -0.66
CA SER A 131 11.00 -1.76 -0.32
C SER A 131 11.43 -2.85 -1.32
N GLU A 132 12.39 -2.55 -2.19
CA GLU A 132 12.99 -3.52 -3.11
C GLU A 132 13.57 -4.77 -2.42
N PRO A 133 14.32 -4.68 -1.29
CA PRO A 133 14.84 -5.87 -0.62
C PRO A 133 13.72 -6.83 -0.17
N ALA A 134 12.65 -6.29 0.45
CA ALA A 134 11.48 -7.07 0.83
C ALA A 134 10.74 -7.64 -0.40
N PHE A 135 10.66 -6.88 -1.49
CA PHE A 135 10.06 -7.36 -2.74
C PHE A 135 10.84 -8.53 -3.32
N ARG A 136 12.18 -8.47 -3.35
CA ARG A 136 13.02 -9.58 -3.82
C ARG A 136 12.89 -10.82 -2.92
N ASP A 137 12.80 -10.63 -1.60
CA ASP A 137 12.51 -11.72 -0.66
C ASP A 137 11.16 -12.39 -0.95
N MET A 138 10.13 -11.59 -1.17
CA MET A 138 8.80 -12.07 -1.56
C MET A 138 8.85 -12.89 -2.84
N ILE A 139 9.53 -12.40 -3.89
CA ILE A 139 9.63 -13.11 -5.17
C ILE A 139 10.40 -14.42 -5.02
N ARG A 140 11.47 -14.45 -4.20
CA ARG A 140 12.18 -15.69 -3.89
C ARG A 140 11.26 -16.73 -3.23
N ARG A 141 10.40 -16.31 -2.30
CA ARG A 141 9.38 -17.19 -1.69
C ARG A 141 8.34 -17.64 -2.72
N ALA A 142 7.86 -16.72 -3.56
CA ALA A 142 6.87 -17.00 -4.60
C ALA A 142 7.36 -18.03 -5.64
N LYS A 143 8.66 -18.00 -6.01
CA LYS A 143 9.27 -19.03 -6.87
C LYS A 143 9.18 -20.45 -6.31
N ASN A 144 9.10 -20.60 -4.99
CA ASN A 144 8.95 -21.89 -4.31
C ASN A 144 7.48 -22.33 -4.17
N LYS A 145 6.53 -21.59 -4.76
CA LYS A 145 5.10 -21.92 -4.76
C LYS A 145 4.67 -22.37 -6.15
N ALA A 146 4.43 -23.67 -6.30
CA ALA A 146 4.05 -24.27 -7.57
C ALA A 146 2.84 -23.54 -8.19
N GLY A 147 2.99 -23.13 -9.45
CA GLY A 147 1.97 -22.45 -10.23
C GLY A 147 1.74 -20.97 -9.89
N PHE A 148 2.35 -20.42 -8.82
CA PHE A 148 2.06 -19.07 -8.35
C PHE A 148 2.53 -17.98 -9.32
N LEU A 149 3.80 -18.07 -9.75
CA LEU A 149 4.34 -17.14 -10.75
C LEU A 149 4.03 -17.66 -12.17
N PRO A 150 3.73 -16.76 -13.13
CA PRO A 150 3.51 -17.17 -14.51
C PRO A 150 4.70 -17.92 -15.12
N PRO A 151 4.46 -18.84 -16.08
CA PRO A 151 5.53 -19.62 -16.71
C PRO A 151 6.61 -18.77 -17.41
N TRP A 152 6.27 -17.56 -17.84
CA TRP A 152 7.19 -16.62 -18.47
C TRP A 152 8.04 -15.83 -17.46
N TRP A 153 7.80 -15.98 -16.15
CA TRP A 153 8.54 -15.26 -15.12
C TRP A 153 9.99 -15.75 -15.03
N THR A 154 10.94 -14.81 -15.14
CA THR A 154 12.39 -15.07 -15.06
C THR A 154 13.08 -14.05 -14.18
N ASP A 155 14.38 -14.24 -13.89
CA ASP A 155 15.19 -13.22 -13.19
C ASP A 155 15.30 -11.92 -13.99
N SER A 156 15.36 -11.99 -15.31
CA SER A 156 15.29 -10.78 -16.16
C SER A 156 13.97 -10.03 -15.97
N LYS A 157 12.86 -10.74 -15.78
CA LYS A 157 11.54 -10.14 -15.53
C LYS A 157 11.43 -9.55 -14.12
N LEU A 158 12.11 -10.14 -13.14
CA LEU A 158 12.27 -9.53 -11.82
C LEU A 158 12.97 -8.16 -11.91
N GLU A 159 14.11 -8.09 -12.62
CA GLU A 159 14.83 -6.81 -12.79
C GLU A 159 14.01 -5.77 -13.54
N GLU A 160 13.31 -6.20 -14.60
CA GLU A 160 12.39 -5.33 -15.33
C GLU A 160 11.27 -4.79 -14.42
N CYS A 161 10.65 -5.66 -13.62
CA CYS A 161 9.59 -5.30 -12.68
C CYS A 161 10.07 -4.26 -11.65
N VAL A 162 11.24 -4.49 -11.03
CA VAL A 162 11.85 -3.55 -10.07
C VAL A 162 12.08 -2.20 -10.74
N ARG A 163 12.69 -2.19 -11.94
CA ARG A 163 12.99 -0.96 -12.67
C ARG A 163 11.73 -0.16 -12.99
N LEU A 164 10.69 -0.81 -13.50
CA LEU A 164 9.43 -0.16 -13.88
C LEU A 164 8.62 0.33 -12.67
N ASN A 165 8.81 -0.27 -11.49
CA ASN A 165 8.05 0.04 -10.28
C ASN A 165 8.89 0.71 -9.18
N LYS A 166 10.07 1.23 -9.52
CA LYS A 166 11.00 1.87 -8.57
C LYS A 166 10.32 2.91 -7.68
N GLN A 167 9.51 3.79 -8.27
CA GLN A 167 8.80 4.82 -7.51
C GLN A 167 7.75 4.23 -6.56
N ALA A 168 7.03 3.19 -6.98
CA ALA A 168 6.02 2.53 -6.16
C ALA A 168 6.65 1.83 -4.95
N LEU A 169 7.84 1.24 -5.11
CA LEU A 169 8.62 0.63 -4.03
C LEU A 169 9.25 1.65 -3.08
N GLN A 170 9.37 2.92 -3.47
CA GLN A 170 9.92 4.01 -2.65
C GLN A 170 8.84 4.83 -1.94
N CYS A 171 7.55 4.52 -2.14
CA CYS A 171 6.46 5.31 -1.59
C CYS A 171 5.46 4.47 -0.78
N ALA A 172 4.98 5.07 0.31
CA ALA A 172 3.89 4.51 1.10
C ALA A 172 2.57 4.55 0.30
N GLN A 173 1.81 3.47 0.40
CA GLN A 173 0.54 3.27 -0.29
C GLN A 173 -0.50 2.83 0.71
N GLU A 174 -1.64 3.51 0.73
CA GLU A 174 -2.76 3.09 1.56
C GLU A 174 -3.67 2.08 0.87
N LYS A 175 -4.44 1.37 1.69
CA LYS A 175 -5.53 0.50 1.24
C LYS A 175 -6.46 1.21 0.24
N SER A 176 -6.86 2.45 0.53
CA SER A 176 -7.76 3.22 -0.35
C SER A 176 -7.13 3.52 -1.70
N ASP A 177 -5.85 3.88 -1.70
CA ASP A 177 -5.11 4.16 -2.93
C ASP A 177 -5.02 2.90 -3.81
N ILE A 178 -4.89 1.71 -3.21
CA ILE A 178 -4.94 0.42 -3.91
C ILE A 178 -6.33 0.23 -4.55
N GLN A 179 -7.41 0.36 -3.78
CA GLN A 179 -8.78 0.19 -4.27
C GLN A 179 -9.07 1.11 -5.47
N GLU A 180 -8.69 2.38 -5.37
CA GLU A 180 -8.86 3.35 -6.47
C GLU A 180 -8.03 2.97 -7.69
N SER A 181 -6.74 2.65 -7.51
CA SER A 181 -5.84 2.35 -8.64
C SER A 181 -6.27 1.12 -9.43
N TRP A 182 -6.94 0.17 -8.79
CA TRP A 182 -7.43 -1.06 -9.39
C TRP A 182 -8.90 -0.98 -9.84
N GLY A 183 -9.66 0.03 -9.40
CA GLY A 183 -11.10 0.08 -9.59
C GLY A 183 -11.84 -1.11 -8.97
N ASP A 184 -11.26 -1.74 -7.93
CA ASP A 184 -11.75 -2.96 -7.32
C ASP A 184 -11.67 -2.86 -5.79
N ASN A 185 -12.84 -2.73 -5.16
CA ASN A 185 -12.96 -2.63 -3.71
C ASN A 185 -12.49 -3.88 -2.96
N THR A 186 -12.47 -5.04 -3.64
CA THR A 186 -12.01 -6.31 -3.09
C THR A 186 -10.49 -6.51 -3.25
N MET A 187 -9.79 -5.65 -3.98
CA MET A 187 -8.37 -5.83 -4.29
C MET A 187 -7.47 -5.94 -3.03
N PRO A 188 -7.63 -5.13 -1.97
CA PRO A 188 -6.85 -5.33 -0.75
C PRO A 188 -7.00 -6.73 -0.14
N MET A 189 -8.20 -7.32 -0.24
CA MET A 189 -8.44 -8.69 0.22
C MET A 189 -7.71 -9.70 -0.66
N LYS A 190 -7.79 -9.55 -1.98
CA LYS A 190 -7.07 -10.41 -2.94
C LYS A 190 -5.56 -10.38 -2.71
N LEU A 191 -5.00 -9.18 -2.52
CA LEU A 191 -3.57 -8.99 -2.24
C LEU A 191 -3.15 -9.65 -0.92
N ARG A 192 -3.96 -9.58 0.14
CA ARG A 192 -3.71 -10.29 1.40
C ARG A 192 -3.68 -11.79 1.21
N MET A 193 -4.68 -12.35 0.53
CA MET A 193 -4.76 -13.79 0.26
C MET A 193 -3.61 -14.28 -0.61
N LEU A 194 -3.19 -13.51 -1.63
CA LEU A 194 -1.99 -13.80 -2.42
C LEU A 194 -0.71 -13.73 -1.55
N GLY A 195 -0.63 -12.73 -0.66
CA GLY A 195 0.45 -12.61 0.32
C GLY A 195 0.50 -13.82 1.25
N GLU A 196 -0.64 -14.30 1.75
CA GLU A 196 -0.71 -15.48 2.61
C GLU A 196 -0.18 -16.75 1.92
N LYS A 197 -0.47 -16.94 0.64
CA LYS A 197 0.12 -18.06 -0.15
C LYS A 197 1.66 -18.02 -0.16
N ILE A 198 2.25 -16.82 -0.15
CA ILE A 198 3.70 -16.61 -0.18
C ILE A 198 4.32 -16.71 1.22
N TYR A 199 3.76 -16.00 2.20
CA TYR A 199 4.33 -15.83 3.54
C TYR A 199 3.83 -16.85 4.57
N GLY A 200 2.70 -17.50 4.31
CA GLY A 200 2.06 -18.46 5.22
C GLY A 200 1.18 -17.83 6.30
N ASN A 201 1.00 -16.51 6.31
CA ASN A 201 0.09 -15.81 7.22
C ASN A 201 -0.35 -14.45 6.63
N THR A 202 -1.38 -13.85 7.23
CA THR A 202 -1.83 -12.48 6.99
C THR A 202 -1.70 -11.67 8.30
N PRO A 203 -1.03 -10.49 8.29
CA PRO A 203 -0.90 -9.67 9.50
C PRO A 203 -2.25 -9.32 10.13
N GLY A 204 -2.30 -9.35 11.47
CA GLY A 204 -3.51 -9.03 12.22
C GLY A 204 -4.64 -10.06 12.12
N THR A 205 -4.36 -11.26 11.61
CA THR A 205 -5.35 -12.35 11.52
C THR A 205 -4.90 -13.59 12.29
N MET A 206 -5.85 -14.38 12.77
CA MET A 206 -5.56 -15.66 13.41
C MET A 206 -5.21 -16.73 12.35
N PRO A 207 -4.39 -17.75 12.70
CA PRO A 207 -4.13 -18.87 11.80
C PRO A 207 -5.42 -19.48 11.22
N GLY A 208 -5.44 -19.72 9.91
CA GLY A 208 -6.59 -20.27 9.19
C GLY A 208 -7.77 -19.30 8.96
N GLN A 209 -7.71 -18.06 9.45
CA GLN A 209 -8.75 -17.07 9.18
C GLN A 209 -8.76 -16.62 7.71
N GLY A 210 -7.59 -16.51 7.08
CA GLY A 210 -7.46 -16.18 5.67
C GLY A 210 -8.07 -17.24 4.75
N ASP A 211 -7.81 -18.52 5.04
CA ASP A 211 -8.39 -19.66 4.31
C ASP A 211 -9.92 -19.66 4.39
N ARG A 212 -10.50 -19.48 5.59
CA ARG A 212 -11.96 -19.36 5.76
C ARG A 212 -12.54 -18.18 4.99
N MET A 213 -11.84 -17.04 4.99
CA MET A 213 -12.26 -15.86 4.24
C MET A 213 -12.20 -16.12 2.74
N LEU A 214 -11.18 -16.83 2.25
CA LEU A 214 -11.04 -17.19 0.85
C LEU A 214 -12.16 -18.13 0.40
N GLU A 215 -12.47 -19.15 1.21
CA GLU A 215 -13.58 -20.08 0.97
C GLU A 215 -14.92 -19.35 0.88
N LEU A 216 -15.22 -18.47 1.84
CA LEU A 216 -16.43 -17.66 1.82
C LEU A 216 -16.54 -16.80 0.54
N GLN A 217 -15.44 -16.17 0.12
CA GLN A 217 -15.45 -15.36 -1.09
C GLN A 217 -15.62 -16.20 -2.37
N MET A 218 -15.08 -17.42 -2.40
CA MET A 218 -15.31 -18.37 -3.49
C MET A 218 -16.78 -18.80 -3.59
N MET A 219 -17.46 -18.97 -2.45
CA MET A 219 -18.90 -19.27 -2.44
C MET A 219 -19.73 -18.12 -3.00
N LEU A 220 -19.43 -16.88 -2.57
CA LEU A 220 -20.10 -15.68 -3.07
C LEU A 220 -19.85 -15.48 -4.58
N GLU A 221 -18.62 -15.71 -5.05
CA GLU A 221 -18.27 -15.65 -6.48
C GLU A 221 -19.11 -16.60 -7.35
N ARG A 222 -19.45 -17.78 -6.82
CA ARG A 222 -20.26 -18.79 -7.53
C ARG A 222 -21.77 -18.57 -7.42
N GLY A 223 -22.21 -17.46 -6.84
CA GLY A 223 -23.64 -17.15 -6.64
C GLY A 223 -24.27 -17.88 -5.45
N GLY A 224 -23.46 -18.37 -4.49
CA GLY A 224 -23.96 -18.97 -3.27
C GLY A 224 -24.56 -17.92 -2.33
N SER A 225 -25.89 -17.80 -2.32
CA SER A 225 -26.65 -17.09 -1.28
C SER A 225 -26.54 -17.87 0.04
N GLY A 226 -25.46 -17.64 0.80
CA GLY A 226 -25.32 -18.17 2.16
C GLY A 226 -26.26 -17.44 3.12
N MET A 227 -27.44 -18.00 3.37
CA MET A 227 -28.23 -17.68 4.57
C MET A 227 -27.32 -17.87 5.79
N MET A 228 -27.05 -16.79 6.54
CA MET A 228 -26.69 -16.94 7.94
C MET A 228 -27.94 -17.41 8.68
N SER A 229 -28.14 -18.73 8.76
CA SER A 229 -29.08 -19.31 9.71
C SER A 229 -28.48 -19.14 11.10
N SER A 230 -28.92 -18.11 11.81
CA SER A 230 -28.71 -17.98 13.25
C SER A 230 -29.42 -19.15 13.94
N HIS A 231 -28.66 -20.16 14.37
CA HIS A 231 -29.16 -21.13 15.34
C HIS A 231 -29.14 -20.48 16.73
N LEU A 232 -30.16 -19.66 17.00
CA LEU A 232 -30.63 -19.42 18.37
C LEU A 232 -31.58 -20.58 18.67
N GLU A 233 -31.01 -21.69 19.15
CA GLU A 233 -31.79 -22.67 19.90
C GLU A 233 -31.94 -22.14 21.32
N LEU A 234 -33.06 -21.46 21.56
CA LEU A 234 -33.65 -21.31 22.88
C LEU A 234 -34.34 -22.64 23.23
N ARG A 235 -33.77 -23.36 24.19
CA ARG A 235 -34.51 -24.15 25.17
C ARG A 235 -33.84 -24.01 26.53
#